data_AF-A0A8J7MH80-F1
#
_entry.id   AF-A0A8J7MH80-F1
#
_cell.length_a   1.000
_cell.length_b   1.000
_cell.length_c   1.000
_cell.angle_alpha   90.00
_cell.angle_beta   90.00
_cell.angle_gamma   90.00
#
_symmetry.space_group_name_H-M   'P 1'
#
loop_
_entity.id
_entity.type
_entity.pdbx_description
1 polymer ?
#
loop_
_entity_poly.entity_id
_entity_poly.type
_entity_poly.pdbx_seq_one_letter_code
_entity_poly.pdbx_strand_id
1 'polypeptide(L)'
;SLAFELNEADLANWPLISYLIDIPAYRATYDAYIDDFIHTAFDPTKMQGEYSAMKSLIQSSVDKESNGYTYLTGSFDDAVTTITTHTSTRYTAAINYLN
;
A
#
# COMPACT_ATOMS: atom_id res chain seq x y z
N SER A 1 -1.53 -7.07 -7.41
CA SER A 1 -1.06 -6.97 -6.01
C SER A 1 -0.57 -8.34 -5.61
N LEU A 2 0.55 -8.46 -4.90
CA LEU A 2 0.99 -9.73 -4.32
C LEU A 2 0.01 -10.17 -3.25
N ALA A 3 -0.33 -11.46 -3.18
CA ALA A 3 -1.21 -11.99 -2.14
C ALA A 3 -0.47 -12.08 -0.80
N PHE A 4 -1.18 -11.81 0.31
CA PHE A 4 -0.62 -11.96 1.65
C PHE A 4 -0.41 -13.43 2.03
N GLU A 5 -1.15 -14.34 1.40
CA GLU A 5 -1.00 -15.78 1.63
C GLU A 5 0.37 -16.32 1.24
N LEU A 6 1.11 -15.60 0.38
CA LEU A 6 2.39 -16.02 -0.16
C LEU A 6 2.26 -17.44 -0.74
N ASN A 7 1.40 -17.62 -1.75
CA ASN A 7 1.20 -18.92 -2.39
C ASN A 7 2.37 -19.30 -3.32
N GLU A 8 2.42 -20.56 -3.77
CA GLU A 8 3.51 -21.08 -4.61
C GLU A 8 3.76 -20.24 -5.88
N ALA A 9 2.71 -19.68 -6.50
CA ALA A 9 2.86 -18.87 -7.70
C ALA A 9 3.54 -17.52 -7.41
N ASP A 10 3.23 -16.92 -6.25
CA ASP A 10 3.84 -15.66 -5.78
C ASP A 10 5.29 -15.87 -5.30
N LEU A 11 5.61 -17.07 -4.83
CA LEU A 11 6.91 -17.42 -4.23
C LEU A 11 7.90 -18.11 -5.16
N ALA A 12 7.51 -18.46 -6.39
CA ALA A 12 8.41 -19.08 -7.36
C ALA A 12 9.68 -18.26 -7.63
N ASN A 13 9.60 -16.93 -7.48
CA ASN A 13 10.74 -16.01 -7.63
C ASN A 13 11.48 -15.73 -6.31
N TRP A 14 11.01 -16.29 -5.19
CA TRP A 14 11.49 -16.01 -3.82
C TRP A 14 11.64 -17.32 -3.02
N PRO A 15 12.52 -18.25 -3.46
CA PRO A 15 12.61 -19.59 -2.86
C PRO A 15 12.93 -19.55 -1.36
N LEU A 16 13.75 -18.59 -0.91
CA LEU A 16 14.03 -18.42 0.52
C LEU A 16 12.78 -18.06 1.31
N ILE A 17 11.96 -17.13 0.82
CA ILE A 17 10.73 -16.72 1.50
C ILE A 17 9.77 -17.92 1.59
N SER A 18 9.69 -18.74 0.54
CA SER A 18 8.91 -19.98 0.55
C SER A 18 9.32 -20.92 1.68
N TYR A 19 10.61 -21.21 1.80
CA TYR A 19 11.08 -22.09 2.88
C TYR A 19 10.85 -21.51 4.27
N LEU A 20 10.94 -20.18 4.43
CA LEU A 20 10.73 -19.54 5.72
C LEU A 20 9.24 -19.56 6.12
N ILE A 21 8.33 -19.30 5.19
CA ILE A 21 6.90 -19.20 5.51
C ILE A 21 6.23 -20.56 5.76
N ASP A 22 6.88 -21.65 5.34
CA ASP A 22 6.48 -23.02 5.68
C ASP A 22 6.77 -23.37 7.15
N ILE A 23 7.63 -22.60 7.82
CA ILE A 23 7.97 -22.78 9.24
C ILE A 23 6.91 -22.05 10.10
N PRO A 24 6.11 -22.75 10.94
CA PRO A 24 5.00 -22.13 11.66
C PRO A 24 5.38 -20.92 12.53
N ALA A 25 6.55 -20.95 13.17
CA ALA A 25 7.03 -19.84 13.99
C ALA A 25 7.32 -18.57 13.17
N TYR A 26 7.82 -18.73 11.95
CA TYR A 26 8.10 -17.60 11.06
C TYR A 26 6.84 -17.08 10.39
N ARG A 27 5.88 -17.95 10.05
CA ARG A 27 4.54 -17.52 9.63
C ARG A 27 3.84 -16.69 10.70
N ALA A 28 3.82 -17.16 11.94
CA ALA A 28 3.25 -16.40 13.05
C ALA A 28 3.93 -15.03 13.25
N THR A 29 5.24 -14.95 13.02
CA THR A 29 5.99 -13.68 13.05
C THR A 29 5.59 -12.74 11.90
N TYR A 30 5.41 -13.29 10.69
CA TYR A 30 4.95 -12.55 9.53
C TYR A 30 3.53 -12.00 9.72
N ASP A 31 2.61 -12.83 10.21
CA ASP A 31 1.23 -12.44 10.48
C ASP A 31 1.16 -11.31 11.51
N ALA A 32 1.97 -11.39 12.57
CA ALA A 32 2.10 -10.33 13.57
C ALA A 32 2.65 -9.01 12.97
N TYR A 33 3.57 -9.07 12.02
CA TYR A 33 4.05 -7.87 11.33
C TYR A 33 3.02 -7.27 10.38
N ILE A 34 2.18 -8.10 9.74
CA ILE A 34 1.05 -7.58 8.95
C ILE A 34 0.10 -6.84 9.87
N ASP A 35 -0.31 -7.47 10.97
CA ASP A 35 -1.24 -6.89 11.95
C ASP A 35 -0.73 -5.54 12.48
N ASP A 36 0.50 -5.50 12.97
CA ASP A 36 1.13 -4.26 13.44
C ASP A 36 1.18 -3.20 12.34
N PHE A 37 1.60 -3.55 11.13
CA PHE A 37 1.75 -2.59 10.04
C PHE A 37 0.43 -1.95 9.61
N ILE A 38 -0.64 -2.74 9.47
CA ILE A 38 -1.95 -2.23 9.02
C ILE A 38 -2.67 -1.43 10.10
N HIS A 39 -2.33 -1.64 11.37
CA HIS A 39 -2.90 -0.89 12.50
C HIS A 39 -2.03 0.30 12.95
N THR A 40 -0.80 0.44 12.43
CA THR A 40 0.12 1.52 12.83
C THR A 40 0.56 2.39 11.66
N ALA A 41 1.52 1.92 10.87
CA ALA A 41 2.17 2.69 9.83
C ALA A 41 1.24 2.93 8.65
N PHE A 42 0.41 1.92 8.31
CA PHE A 42 -0.44 1.90 7.13
C PHE A 42 -1.93 1.87 7.48
N ASP A 43 -2.29 2.40 8.65
CA ASP A 43 -3.67 2.62 9.04
C ASP A 43 -4.38 3.55 8.03
N PRO A 44 -5.59 3.20 7.54
CA PRO A 44 -6.28 3.99 6.53
C PRO A 44 -6.56 5.43 6.96
N THR A 45 -6.88 5.68 8.23
CA THR A 45 -7.18 7.04 8.71
C THR A 45 -5.91 7.88 8.70
N LYS A 46 -4.80 7.32 9.20
CA LYS A 46 -3.50 7.98 9.21
C LYS A 46 -3.04 8.32 7.79
N MET A 47 -3.01 7.34 6.90
CA MET A 47 -2.51 7.52 5.52
C MET A 47 -3.39 8.50 4.72
N GLN A 48 -4.72 8.44 4.88
CA GLN A 48 -5.62 9.41 4.23
C GLN A 48 -5.38 10.84 4.71
N GLY A 49 -5.08 11.02 6.00
CA GLY A 49 -4.67 12.32 6.56
C GLY A 49 -3.36 12.82 5.95
N GLU A 50 -2.36 11.95 5.86
CA GLU A 50 -1.06 12.26 5.26
C GLU A 50 -1.18 12.64 3.77
N TYR A 51 -1.90 11.85 2.97
CA TYR A 51 -2.14 12.16 1.56
C TYR A 51 -2.88 13.48 1.36
N SER A 52 -3.87 13.76 2.21
CA SER A 52 -4.61 15.01 2.16
C SER A 52 -3.71 16.20 2.47
N ALA A 53 -2.87 16.10 3.50
CA ALA A 53 -1.90 17.14 3.86
C ALA A 53 -0.88 17.39 2.74
N MET A 54 -0.33 16.32 2.15
CA MET A 54 0.62 16.41 1.04
C MET A 54 -0.03 17.00 -0.22
N LYS A 55 -1.27 16.59 -0.54
CA LYS A 55 -2.06 17.17 -1.65
C LYS A 55 -2.18 18.68 -1.47
N SER A 56 -2.65 19.13 -0.30
CA SER A 56 -2.82 20.56 0.00
C SER A 56 -1.53 21.35 -0.12
N LEU A 57 -0.39 20.77 0.27
CA LEU A 57 0.91 21.44 0.21
C LEU A 57 1.31 21.82 -1.21
N ILE A 58 1.05 20.95 -2.19
CA ILE A 58 1.52 21.14 -3.57
C ILE A 58 0.42 21.58 -4.55
N GLN A 59 -0.85 21.62 -4.12
CA GLN A 59 -1.98 21.93 -5.00
C GLN A 59 -1.78 23.22 -5.79
N SER A 60 -1.31 24.29 -5.15
CA SER A 60 -1.11 25.59 -5.83
C SER A 60 -0.04 25.55 -6.94
N SER A 61 0.90 24.60 -6.87
CA SER A 61 1.91 24.38 -7.91
C SER A 61 1.32 23.55 -9.05
N VAL A 62 0.55 22.50 -8.71
CA VAL A 62 -0.19 21.68 -9.68
C VAL A 62 -1.12 22.55 -10.52
N ASP A 63 -1.87 23.47 -9.89
CA ASP A 63 -2.81 24.37 -10.56
C ASP A 63 -2.13 25.37 -11.51
N LYS A 64 -0.81 25.58 -11.37
CA LYS A 64 -0.01 26.50 -12.20
C LYS A 64 0.76 25.78 -13.31
N GLU A 65 0.70 24.45 -13.37
CA GLU A 65 1.34 23.71 -14.46
C GLU A 65 0.75 24.13 -15.81
N SER A 66 1.62 24.33 -16.79
CA SER A 66 1.27 24.91 -18.08
C SER A 66 1.60 23.94 -19.20
N ASN A 67 0.87 24.01 -20.32
CA ASN A 67 1.14 23.15 -21.47
C ASN A 67 2.58 23.32 -21.97
N GLY A 68 3.30 22.21 -22.16
CA GLY A 68 4.74 22.18 -22.48
C GLY A 68 5.68 22.32 -21.28
N TYR A 69 5.16 22.61 -20.09
CA TYR A 69 5.89 22.74 -18.82
C TYR A 69 5.16 22.00 -17.70
N THR A 70 4.83 20.73 -17.97
CA THR A 70 4.11 19.85 -17.05
C THR A 70 4.68 18.44 -17.14
N TYR A 71 4.70 17.74 -16.02
CA TYR A 71 4.95 16.29 -15.98
C TYR A 71 3.66 15.50 -15.70
N LEU A 72 2.53 16.17 -15.56
CA LEU A 72 1.23 15.53 -15.38
C LEU A 72 0.84 14.81 -16.67
N THR A 73 0.75 13.49 -16.59
CA THR A 73 0.25 12.63 -17.67
C THR A 73 -1.25 12.35 -17.55
N GLY A 74 -1.91 12.97 -16.56
CA GLY A 74 -3.33 12.80 -16.23
C GLY A 74 -3.77 13.71 -15.09
N SER A 75 -4.86 13.37 -14.42
CA SER A 75 -5.39 14.10 -13.28
C SER A 75 -4.58 13.82 -12.02
N PHE A 76 -4.04 14.88 -11.40
CA PHE A 76 -3.38 14.80 -10.09
C PHE A 76 -4.33 14.26 -9.01
N ASP A 77 -5.60 14.70 -9.05
CA ASP A 77 -6.62 14.27 -8.10
C ASP A 77 -6.96 12.78 -8.23
N ASP A 78 -6.91 12.25 -9.45
CA ASP A 78 -7.13 10.82 -9.70
C ASP A 78 -5.95 9.99 -9.15
N ALA A 79 -4.72 10.52 -9.23
CA ALA A 79 -3.56 9.90 -8.61
C ALA A 79 -3.67 9.87 -7.07
N VAL A 80 -4.13 10.95 -6.44
CA VAL A 80 -4.38 10.99 -4.98
C VAL A 80 -5.50 10.01 -4.59
N THR A 81 -6.54 9.93 -5.40
CA THR A 81 -7.64 8.97 -5.20
C THR A 81 -7.15 7.53 -5.33
N THR A 82 -6.22 7.26 -6.24
CA THR A 82 -5.62 5.94 -6.46
C THR A 82 -4.86 5.47 -5.23
N ILE A 83 -3.98 6.28 -4.65
CA ILE A 83 -3.21 5.91 -3.45
C ILE A 83 -4.10 5.80 -2.19
N THR A 84 -5.14 6.62 -2.10
CA THR A 84 -6.15 6.54 -1.04
C THR A 84 -6.92 5.22 -1.12
N THR A 85 -7.41 4.88 -2.30
CA THR A 85 -8.11 3.61 -2.56
C THR A 85 -7.19 2.41 -2.34
N HIS A 86 -5.92 2.53 -2.74
CA HIS A 86 -4.92 1.49 -2.52
C HIS A 86 -4.77 1.18 -1.03
N THR A 87 -4.68 2.19 -0.17
CA THR A 87 -4.54 1.97 1.28
C THR A 87 -5.72 1.18 1.84
N SER A 88 -6.96 1.62 1.56
CA SER A 88 -8.16 0.95 2.06
C SER A 88 -8.29 -0.48 1.53
N THR A 89 -8.02 -0.70 0.24
CA THR A 89 -8.11 -2.04 -0.36
C THR A 89 -7.05 -3.00 0.21
N ARG A 90 -5.85 -2.52 0.49
CA ARG A 90 -4.77 -3.33 1.10
C ARG A 90 -5.03 -3.62 2.57
N TYR A 91 -5.55 -2.65 3.33
CA TYR A 91 -6.00 -2.89 4.70
C TYR A 91 -7.05 -4.00 4.77
N THR A 92 -8.11 -3.90 3.96
CA THR A 92 -9.16 -4.93 3.92
C THR A 92 -8.62 -6.29 3.50
N ALA A 93 -7.73 -6.33 2.50
CA ALA A 93 -7.13 -7.59 2.07
C ALA A 93 -6.23 -8.23 3.16
N ALA A 94 -5.58 -7.43 4.00
CA ALA A 94 -4.78 -7.91 5.12
C ALA A 94 -5.66 -8.44 6.26
N ILE A 95 -6.73 -7.71 6.62
CA ILE A 95 -7.71 -8.19 7.59
C ILE A 95 -8.34 -9.51 7.13
N ASN A 96 -8.68 -9.64 5.85
CA ASN A 96 -9.23 -10.89 5.31
C ASN A 96 -8.23 -12.05 5.35
N TYR A 97 -6.92 -11.76 5.28
CA TYR A 97 -5.87 -12.76 5.38
C TYR A 97 -5.64 -13.24 6.82
N LEU A 98 -5.75 -12.34 7.79
CA LEU A 98 -5.51 -12.62 9.21
C LEU A 98 -6.69 -13.30 9.94
N ASN A 99 -7.86 -13.39 9.30
CA ASN A 99 -9.09 -14.02 9.84
C ASN A 99 -9.24 -15.47 9.38
#